data_AF-A0A0A1XAW4-F1
#
_entry.id   AF-A0A0A1XAW4-F1
#
_cell.length_a   1.000
_cell.length_b   1.000
_cell.length_c   1.000
_cell.angle_alpha   90.00
_cell.angle_beta   90.00
_cell.angle_gamma   90.00
#
_symmetry.space_group_name_H-M   'P 1'
#
loop_
_entity.id
_entity.type
_entity.pdbx_description
1 polymer ?
#
loop_
_entity_poly.entity_id
_entity_poly.type
_entity_poly.pdbx_seq_one_letter_code
_entity_poly.pdbx_strand_id
1 'polypeptide(L)'
;MSVWVTSLVTTNDVINLLLEKYKVDSAVENFSLFIIRDNGEQKRLKETDYPLLTRVMMGPHEDVARLYLVDAKKTDEISNEVAQFINLSLPECRAILERYDDELEREVTKVRDRYAELRRRIINRMESLKVHL
;
A
#
# COMPACT_ATOMS: atom_id res chain seq x y z
N MET A 1 -19.96 -22.97 -3.76
CA MET A 1 -20.72 -23.10 -2.50
C MET A 1 -20.52 -21.82 -1.68
N SER A 2 -21.57 -21.27 -1.07
CA SER A 2 -21.55 -19.98 -0.35
C SER A 2 -21.97 -20.13 1.12
N VAL A 3 -21.63 -19.17 1.97
CA VAL A 3 -22.23 -18.97 3.30
C VAL A 3 -23.16 -17.76 3.24
N TRP A 4 -24.30 -17.84 3.95
CA TRP A 4 -25.24 -16.72 4.07
C TRP A 4 -24.96 -16.00 5.38
N VAL A 5 -24.72 -14.70 5.30
CA VAL A 5 -24.32 -13.86 6.44
C VAL A 5 -25.16 -12.59 6.46
N THR A 6 -25.28 -11.95 7.63
CA THR A 6 -25.96 -10.66 7.79
C THR A 6 -24.95 -9.55 8.06
N SER A 7 -25.42 -8.30 8.12
CA SER A 7 -24.57 -7.14 8.42
C SER A 7 -24.07 -7.08 9.86
N LEU A 8 -24.49 -8.02 10.71
CA LEU A 8 -24.10 -8.10 12.14
C LEU A 8 -23.10 -9.23 12.42
N VAL A 9 -22.79 -10.07 11.41
CA VAL A 9 -21.87 -11.18 11.57
C VAL A 9 -20.44 -10.68 11.40
N THR A 10 -19.59 -10.93 12.40
CA THR A 10 -18.20 -10.46 12.40
C THR A 10 -17.31 -11.34 11.52
N THR A 11 -16.11 -10.87 11.19
CA THR A 11 -15.09 -11.65 10.47
C THR A 11 -14.81 -12.97 11.17
N ASN A 12 -14.64 -12.96 12.50
CA ASN A 12 -14.37 -14.18 13.27
C ASN A 12 -15.53 -15.20 13.17
N ASP A 13 -16.77 -14.72 13.26
CA ASP A 13 -17.96 -15.57 13.11
C ASP A 13 -18.08 -16.16 11.69
N VAL A 14 -17.80 -15.36 10.65
CA VAL A 14 -17.79 -15.85 9.26
C VAL A 14 -16.75 -16.95 9.06
N ILE A 15 -15.55 -16.80 9.64
CA ILE A 15 -14.51 -17.84 9.59
C ILE A 15 -15.02 -19.10 10.29
N ASN A 16 -15.55 -19.00 11.51
CA ASN A 16 -16.13 -20.14 12.23
C ASN A 16 -17.21 -20.88 11.41
N LEU A 17 -18.14 -20.14 10.80
CA LEU A 17 -19.18 -20.71 9.95
C LEU A 17 -18.60 -21.47 8.75
N LEU A 18 -17.52 -20.96 8.15
CA LEU A 18 -16.83 -21.65 7.06
C LEU A 18 -16.15 -22.93 7.55
N LEU A 19 -15.39 -22.86 8.65
CA LEU A 19 -14.69 -24.04 9.20
C LEU A 19 -15.67 -25.14 9.61
N GLU A 20 -16.78 -24.78 10.27
CA GLU A 20 -17.82 -25.73 10.67
C GLU A 20 -18.50 -26.38 9.45
N LYS A 21 -18.83 -25.58 8.43
CA LYS A 21 -19.47 -26.06 7.20
C LYS A 21 -18.58 -27.04 6.44
N TYR A 22 -17.28 -26.78 6.40
CA TYR A 22 -16.31 -27.62 5.69
C TYR A 22 -15.60 -28.65 6.57
N LYS A 23 -15.98 -28.77 7.85
CA LYS A 23 -15.42 -29.73 8.82
C LYS A 23 -13.90 -29.63 8.94
N VAL A 24 -13.39 -28.40 9.01
CA VAL A 24 -11.97 -28.12 9.20
C VAL A 24 -11.65 -28.14 10.69
N ASP A 25 -10.76 -29.06 11.11
CA ASP A 25 -10.37 -29.29 12.51
C ASP A 25 -9.19 -28.40 12.97
N SER A 26 -9.01 -27.26 12.32
CA SER A 26 -7.94 -26.31 12.62
C SER A 26 -8.51 -25.10 13.37
N ALA A 27 -7.71 -24.57 14.29
CA ALA A 27 -8.11 -23.41 15.10
C ALA A 27 -8.37 -22.17 14.22
N VAL A 28 -9.37 -21.37 14.59
CA VAL A 28 -9.83 -20.18 13.84
C VAL A 28 -8.72 -19.16 13.65
N GLU A 29 -7.82 -19.05 14.64
CA GLU A 29 -6.68 -18.14 14.67
C GLU A 29 -5.62 -18.48 13.62
N ASN A 30 -5.68 -19.68 13.01
CA ASN A 30 -4.83 -20.03 11.87
C ASN A 30 -5.34 -19.43 10.56
N PHE A 31 -6.54 -18.85 10.56
CA PHE A 31 -7.18 -18.30 9.37
C PHE A 31 -7.43 -16.80 9.50
N SER A 32 -7.47 -16.14 8.36
CA SER A 32 -7.86 -14.73 8.26
C SER A 32 -8.64 -14.52 6.97
N LEU A 33 -9.59 -13.57 6.99
CA LEU A 33 -10.21 -13.10 5.76
C LEU A 33 -9.38 -11.97 5.16
N PHE A 34 -9.08 -12.09 3.89
CA PHE A 34 -8.41 -11.06 3.10
C PHE A 34 -9.30 -10.59 1.97
N ILE A 35 -9.21 -9.30 1.67
CA ILE A 35 -9.77 -8.70 0.45
C ILE A 35 -8.62 -8.57 -0.53
N ILE A 36 -8.79 -9.13 -1.72
CA ILE A 36 -7.86 -8.98 -2.83
C ILE A 36 -8.56 -8.19 -3.92
N ARG A 37 -7.96 -7.08 -4.33
CA ARG A 37 -8.47 -6.22 -5.41
C ARG A 37 -7.80 -6.55 -6.74
N ASP A 38 -8.41 -6.10 -7.83
CA ASP A 38 -7.91 -6.18 -9.20
C ASP A 38 -6.53 -5.54 -9.41
N ASN A 39 -6.23 -4.48 -8.67
CA ASN A 39 -4.94 -3.81 -8.72
C ASN A 39 -3.81 -4.55 -7.96
N GLY A 40 -4.12 -5.65 -7.27
CA GLY A 40 -3.17 -6.43 -6.47
C GLY A 40 -3.09 -6.06 -4.98
N GLU A 41 -3.86 -5.07 -4.51
CA GLU A 41 -3.96 -4.76 -3.07
C GLU A 41 -4.52 -5.96 -2.31
N GLN A 42 -3.86 -6.33 -1.21
CA GLN A 42 -4.27 -7.40 -0.31
C GLN A 42 -4.40 -6.86 1.10
N LYS A 43 -5.62 -6.86 1.62
CA LYS A 43 -5.93 -6.27 2.93
C LYS A 43 -6.58 -7.29 3.85
N ARG A 44 -6.05 -7.45 5.04
CA ARG A 44 -6.62 -8.30 6.10
C ARG A 44 -7.84 -7.60 6.70
N LEU A 45 -8.94 -8.34 6.84
CA LEU A 45 -10.07 -7.93 7.66
C LEU A 45 -9.76 -8.15 9.12
N LYS A 46 -10.09 -7.17 9.97
CA LYS A 46 -10.01 -7.34 11.42
C LYS A 46 -11.07 -8.32 11.88
N GLU A 47 -10.80 -8.99 12.99
CA GLU A 47 -11.72 -9.95 13.59
C GLU A 47 -13.10 -9.35 13.90
N THR A 48 -13.12 -8.06 14.28
CA THR A 48 -14.33 -7.29 14.61
C THR A 48 -14.97 -6.56 13.43
N ASP A 49 -14.41 -6.68 12.22
CA ASP A 49 -15.03 -6.11 11.02
C ASP A 49 -16.25 -6.96 10.59
N TYR A 50 -17.06 -6.42 9.69
CA TYR A 50 -18.28 -7.07 9.18
C TYR A 50 -18.13 -7.39 7.68
N PRO A 51 -17.80 -8.63 7.30
CA PRO A 51 -17.45 -8.97 5.91
C PRO A 51 -18.52 -8.60 4.87
N LEU A 52 -19.81 -8.71 5.23
CA LEU A 52 -20.90 -8.32 4.33
C LEU A 52 -20.88 -6.82 4.04
N LEU A 53 -20.73 -5.98 5.08
CA LEU A 53 -20.65 -4.53 4.90
C LEU A 53 -19.44 -4.17 4.05
N THR A 54 -18.30 -4.81 4.32
CA THR A 54 -17.10 -4.59 3.51
C THR A 54 -17.31 -4.98 2.05
N ARG A 55 -17.96 -6.13 1.78
CA ARG A 55 -18.27 -6.55 0.40
C ARG A 55 -19.18 -5.55 -0.31
N VAL A 56 -20.22 -5.07 0.37
CA VAL A 56 -21.15 -4.07 -0.17
C VAL A 56 -20.43 -2.78 -0.57
N MET A 57 -19.49 -2.31 0.27
CA MET A 57 -18.69 -1.12 -0.04
C MET A 57 -17.77 -1.29 -1.27
N MET A 58 -17.34 -2.52 -1.58
CA MET A 58 -16.53 -2.82 -2.76
C MET A 58 -17.36 -3.12 -4.02
N GLY A 59 -18.69 -3.10 -3.90
CA GLY A 59 -19.60 -3.48 -4.97
C GLY A 59 -19.70 -5.01 -5.18
N PRO A 60 -20.50 -5.47 -6.15
CA PRO A 60 -20.80 -6.90 -6.34
C PRO A 60 -19.86 -7.61 -7.34
N HIS A 61 -18.99 -6.88 -8.05
CA HIS A 61 -18.18 -7.46 -9.12
C HIS A 61 -17.01 -8.25 -8.53
N GLU A 62 -16.95 -9.56 -8.80
CA GLU A 62 -15.86 -10.41 -8.30
C GLU A 62 -14.54 -10.09 -8.99
N ASP A 63 -14.52 -9.53 -10.20
CA ASP A 63 -13.24 -9.17 -10.83
C ASP A 63 -12.61 -7.92 -10.22
N VAL A 64 -13.37 -7.09 -9.49
CA VAL A 64 -12.85 -5.87 -8.84
C VAL A 64 -12.30 -6.17 -7.45
N ALA A 65 -13.01 -6.99 -6.68
CA ALA A 65 -12.58 -7.38 -5.34
C ALA A 65 -13.18 -8.74 -4.95
N ARG A 66 -12.37 -9.57 -4.30
CA ARG A 66 -12.78 -10.89 -3.79
C ARG A 66 -12.36 -11.06 -2.34
N LEU A 67 -13.14 -11.84 -1.61
CA LEU A 67 -12.82 -12.27 -0.25
C LEU A 67 -12.20 -13.66 -0.28
N TYR A 68 -11.07 -13.82 0.38
CA TYR A 68 -10.35 -15.07 0.50
C TYR A 68 -10.17 -15.45 1.96
N LEU A 69 -10.41 -16.73 2.27
CA LEU A 69 -9.98 -17.33 3.53
C LEU A 69 -8.57 -17.86 3.33
N VAL A 70 -7.60 -17.32 4.07
CA VAL A 70 -6.18 -17.62 3.90
C VAL A 70 -5.53 -17.95 5.25
N ASP A 71 -4.32 -18.52 5.20
CA ASP A 71 -3.49 -18.77 6.38
C ASP A 71 -3.05 -17.43 6.98
N ALA A 72 -3.40 -17.19 8.25
CA ALA A 72 -3.16 -15.95 8.97
C ALA A 72 -1.66 -15.62 9.14
N LYS A 73 -0.80 -16.65 9.12
CA LYS A 73 0.65 -16.53 9.40
C LYS A 73 1.49 -16.48 8.13
N LYS A 74 0.95 -16.91 6.99
CA LYS A 74 1.67 -16.97 5.71
C LYS A 74 1.28 -15.90 4.71
N THR A 75 0.19 -15.17 4.97
CA THR A 75 -0.33 -14.17 4.03
C THR A 75 0.01 -12.78 4.51
N ASP A 76 0.86 -12.10 3.74
CA ASP A 76 1.25 -10.72 3.97
C ASP A 76 0.22 -9.74 3.39
N GLU A 77 0.11 -8.57 4.02
CA GLU A 77 -0.69 -7.48 3.46
C GLU A 77 0.10 -6.75 2.37
N ILE A 78 -0.59 -6.37 1.31
CA ILE A 78 -0.05 -5.57 0.21
C ILE A 78 -0.84 -4.28 0.15
N SER A 79 -0.18 -3.17 0.47
CA SER A 79 -0.80 -1.85 0.40
C SER A 79 -1.10 -1.46 -1.04
N ASN A 80 -2.03 -0.53 -1.21
CA ASN A 80 -2.39 0.03 -2.52
C ASN A 80 -1.17 0.63 -3.24
N GLU A 81 -0.28 1.30 -2.50
CA GLU A 81 0.96 1.89 -3.02
C GLU A 81 1.96 0.85 -3.52
N VAL A 82 2.02 -0.32 -2.90
CA VAL A 82 2.91 -1.40 -3.32
C VAL A 82 2.28 -2.20 -4.47
N ALA A 83 0.95 -2.34 -4.47
CA ALA A 83 0.21 -3.12 -5.45
C ALA A 83 0.49 -2.68 -6.91
N GLN A 84 0.70 -1.38 -7.14
CA GLN A 84 1.03 -0.84 -8.47
C GLN A 84 2.34 -1.41 -9.07
N PHE A 85 3.24 -1.92 -8.23
CA PHE A 85 4.52 -2.49 -8.64
C PHE A 85 4.51 -4.00 -8.74
N ILE A 86 3.42 -4.68 -8.32
CA ILE A 86 3.39 -6.15 -8.20
C ILE A 86 3.53 -6.86 -9.55
N ASN A 87 3.10 -6.18 -10.62
CA ASN A 87 3.17 -6.67 -12.00
C ASN A 87 4.47 -6.28 -12.71
N LEU A 88 5.39 -5.61 -12.01
CA LEU A 88 6.71 -5.27 -12.54
C LEU A 88 7.72 -6.35 -12.20
N SER A 89 8.61 -6.60 -13.15
CA SER A 89 9.78 -7.43 -12.95
C SER A 89 10.80 -6.74 -12.03
N LEU A 90 11.64 -7.54 -11.37
CA LEU A 90 12.70 -6.99 -10.51
C LEU A 90 13.62 -5.99 -11.24
N PRO A 91 14.03 -6.20 -12.51
CA PRO A 91 14.76 -5.19 -13.28
C PRO A 91 14.01 -3.88 -13.46
N GLU A 92 12.70 -3.91 -13.71
CA GLU A 92 11.89 -2.70 -13.85
C GLU A 92 11.82 -1.93 -12.54
N CYS A 93 11.60 -2.62 -11.41
CA CYS A 93 11.64 -1.99 -10.08
C CYS A 93 13.00 -1.36 -9.79
N ARG A 94 14.11 -2.03 -10.15
CA ARG A 94 15.47 -1.48 -9.99
C ARG A 94 15.68 -0.24 -10.86
N ALA A 95 15.22 -0.27 -12.10
CA ALA A 95 15.32 0.87 -13.00
C ALA A 95 14.51 2.08 -12.49
N ILE A 96 13.34 1.85 -11.87
CA ILE A 96 12.57 2.92 -11.22
C ILE A 96 13.38 3.55 -10.09
N LEU A 97 13.98 2.75 -9.21
CA LEU A 97 14.81 3.24 -8.11
C LEU A 97 16.02 4.02 -8.60
N GLU A 98 16.74 3.50 -9.59
CA GLU A 98 17.90 4.18 -10.19
C GLU A 98 17.52 5.55 -10.76
N ARG A 99 16.36 5.65 -11.42
CA ARG A 99 15.86 6.95 -11.92
C ARG A 99 15.53 7.93 -10.81
N TYR A 100 15.02 7.46 -9.67
CA TYR A 100 14.79 8.32 -8.51
C TYR A 100 16.11 8.82 -7.91
N ASP A 101 17.13 7.97 -7.83
CA ASP A 101 18.46 8.36 -7.35
C ASP A 101 19.10 9.40 -8.27
N ASP A 102 19.05 9.19 -9.59
CA ASP A 102 19.51 10.15 -10.60
C ASP A 102 18.80 11.51 -10.49
N GLU A 103 17.48 11.49 -10.30
CA GLU A 103 16.68 12.71 -10.15
C GLU A 103 17.01 13.43 -8.85
N LEU A 104 17.18 12.70 -7.75
CA LEU A 104 17.60 13.24 -6.47
C LEU A 104 18.97 13.93 -6.58
N GLU A 105 19.96 13.30 -7.21
CA GLU A 105 21.29 13.90 -7.40
C GLU A 105 21.23 15.19 -8.23
N ARG A 106 20.40 15.22 -9.26
CA ARG A 106 20.17 16.42 -10.09
C ARG A 106 19.54 17.54 -9.27
N GLU A 107 18.51 17.24 -8.47
CA GLU A 107 17.86 18.24 -7.63
C GLU A 107 18.80 18.76 -6.54
N VAL A 108 19.59 17.90 -5.91
CA VAL A 108 20.63 18.32 -4.95
C VAL A 108 21.63 19.28 -5.61
N THR A 109 22.08 18.96 -6.82
CA THR A 109 23.03 19.80 -7.57
C THR A 109 22.40 21.16 -7.91
N LYS A 110 21.17 21.18 -8.46
CA LYS A 110 20.44 22.43 -8.74
C LYS A 110 20.28 23.31 -7.51
N VAL A 111 19.95 22.71 -6.37
CA VAL A 111 19.82 23.43 -5.09
C VAL A 111 21.16 24.02 -4.69
N ARG A 112 22.24 23.23 -4.71
CA ARG A 112 23.61 23.71 -4.38
C ARG A 112 24.01 24.89 -5.27
N ASP A 113 23.83 24.77 -6.59
CA ASP A 113 24.18 25.83 -7.54
C ASP A 113 23.37 27.10 -7.30
N ARG A 114 22.07 26.97 -7.03
CA ARG A 114 21.20 28.10 -6.68
C ARG A 114 21.71 28.83 -5.43
N TYR A 115 22.06 28.12 -4.37
CA TYR A 115 22.58 28.74 -3.15
C TYR A 115 23.97 29.34 -3.33
N ALA A 116 24.84 28.71 -4.14
CA ALA A 116 26.15 29.25 -4.47
C ALA A 116 26.04 30.57 -5.26
N GLU A 117 25.14 30.62 -6.24
CA GLU A 117 24.81 31.82 -7.02
C GLU A 117 24.27 32.94 -6.13
N LEU A 118 23.30 32.64 -5.26
CA LEU A 118 22.73 33.61 -4.32
C LEU A 118 23.81 34.18 -3.39
N ARG A 119 24.67 33.31 -2.83
CA ARG A 119 25.81 33.74 -1.99
C ARG A 119 26.73 34.68 -2.75
N ARG A 120 27.07 34.36 -4.01
CA ARG A 120 27.94 35.21 -4.85
C ARG A 120 27.32 36.59 -5.08
N ARG A 121 26.02 36.64 -5.40
CA ARG A 121 25.30 37.92 -5.59
C ARG A 121 25.30 38.78 -4.33
N ILE A 122 25.07 38.17 -3.17
CA ILE A 122 25.09 38.88 -1.89
C ILE A 122 26.48 39.49 -1.64
N ILE A 123 27.55 38.70 -1.82
CA ILE A 123 28.93 39.18 -1.65
C ILE A 123 29.24 40.33 -2.61
N ASN A 124 28.98 40.17 -3.90
CA ASN A 124 29.21 41.22 -4.89
C ASN A 124 28.43 42.51 -4.55
N ARG A 125 27.19 42.36 -4.06
CA ARG A 125 26.39 43.51 -3.61
C ARG A 125 27.01 44.18 -2.40
N MET A 126 27.46 43.42 -1.40
CA MET A 126 28.15 43.96 -0.22
C MET A 126 29.42 44.71 -0.60
N GLU A 127 30.22 44.17 -1.53
CA GLU A 127 31.43 44.82 -2.04
C GLU A 127 31.11 46.12 -2.76
N SER A 128 30.10 46.14 -3.65
CA SER A 128 29.69 47.37 -4.34
C SER A 128 29.26 48.48 -3.37
N LEU A 129 28.61 48.12 -2.26
CA LEU A 129 28.16 49.07 -1.25
C LEU A 129 29.33 49.63 -0.42
N LYS A 130 30.39 48.85 -0.20
CA LYS A 130 31.60 49.31 0.52
C LYS A 130 32.39 50.37 -0.23
N VAL A 131 32.34 50.38 -1.56
CA VAL A 131 33.07 51.37 -2.40
C VAL A 131 32.36 52.74 -2.43
N HIS A 132 31.12 52.80 -1.94
CA HIS A 132 30.29 54.02 -1.91
C HIS A 132 30.23 54.70 -0.53
N LEU A 133 31.02 54.24 0.44
CA LEU A 133 31.25 54.85 1.75
C LEU A 133 32.71 55.27 1.89
#